data_AF-A0A817P751-F1
#
_entry.id   AF-A0A817P751-F1
#
_cell.length_a   1.000
_cell.length_b   1.000
_cell.length_c   1.000
_cell.angle_alpha   90.00
_cell.angle_beta   90.00
_cell.angle_gamma   90.00
#
_symmetry.space_group_name_H-M   'P 1'
#
loop_
_entity.id
_entity.type
_entity.pdbx_description
1 polymer ?
#
loop_
_entity_poly.entity_id
_entity_poly.type
_entity_poly.pdbx_seq_one_letter_code
_entity_poly.pdbx_strand_id
1 'polypeptide(L)'
;MTAKQGADQQFTRRQRFSDIEENPRRKLMPISGYEEKPIVPLEEAVEPLKDIVRKIKDNAAWAKWKCDDPPADNLSVDQSAAIILYTMEMDNEKECVYHALNSTLRNEDRKTLKPWFLYLRLLLSALALLPTLPVHVFRGIRGNFQGAYKAGEKIIWWGFSSCTTDNAAPSTGASGTGSTGAASSVTTSLGSLGIKDQSKGKRST
;
A
#
# COMPACT_ATOMS: atom_id res chain seq x y z
N MET A 1 29.63 -40.04 -8.09
CA MET A 1 28.29 -39.94 -7.47
C MET A 1 28.18 -38.57 -6.83
N THR A 2 27.57 -37.64 -7.55
CA THR A 2 27.69 -36.20 -7.28
C THR A 2 26.41 -35.72 -6.63
N ALA A 3 26.50 -35.24 -5.38
CA ALA A 3 25.40 -34.65 -4.65
C ALA A 3 25.00 -33.32 -5.31
N LYS A 4 23.75 -33.21 -5.77
CA LYS A 4 23.15 -31.93 -6.18
C LYS A 4 22.67 -31.22 -4.92
N GLN A 5 23.34 -30.11 -4.59
CA GLN A 5 22.85 -29.12 -3.63
C GLN A 5 21.59 -28.47 -4.22
N GLY A 6 20.49 -28.55 -3.47
CA GLY A 6 19.27 -27.79 -3.75
C GLY A 6 19.52 -26.31 -3.45
N ALA A 7 19.32 -25.46 -4.44
CA ALA A 7 19.35 -24.02 -4.27
C ALA A 7 18.05 -23.58 -3.58
N ASP A 8 18.14 -23.21 -2.31
CA ASP A 8 17.11 -22.45 -1.61
C ASP A 8 16.92 -21.10 -2.30
N GLN A 9 15.84 -20.95 -3.07
CA GLN A 9 15.40 -19.66 -3.56
C GLN A 9 14.81 -18.86 -2.39
N GLN A 10 15.67 -18.07 -1.75
CA GLN A 10 15.24 -17.02 -0.84
C GLN A 10 14.38 -16.02 -1.61
N PHE A 11 13.07 -16.03 -1.38
CA PHE A 11 12.18 -14.95 -1.77
C PHE A 11 12.64 -13.68 -1.05
N THR A 12 13.36 -12.82 -1.77
CA THR A 12 13.76 -11.50 -1.28
C THR A 12 12.52 -10.64 -1.21
N ARG A 13 11.96 -10.46 0.00
CA ARG A 13 10.88 -9.52 0.27
C ARG A 13 11.34 -8.12 -0.14
N ARG A 14 10.84 -7.62 -1.27
CA ARG A 14 11.08 -6.22 -1.67
C ARG A 14 10.52 -5.34 -0.56
N GLN A 15 11.37 -4.50 0.00
CA GLN A 15 10.97 -3.55 1.03
C GLN A 15 10.17 -2.43 0.37
N ARG A 16 8.97 -2.15 0.88
CA ARG A 16 8.12 -1.06 0.38
C ARG A 16 8.63 0.26 0.94
N PHE A 17 9.31 1.02 0.08
CA PHE A 17 9.79 2.35 0.41
C PHE A 17 8.74 3.40 0.03
N SER A 18 8.77 4.54 0.73
CA SER A 18 7.97 5.71 0.37
C SER A 18 8.85 6.88 0.02
N ASP A 19 8.43 7.64 -0.99
CA ASP A 19 9.15 8.80 -1.49
C ASP A 19 8.63 10.06 -0.78
N ILE A 20 9.43 10.60 0.15
CA ILE A 20 9.08 11.82 0.89
C ILE A 20 9.04 13.03 -0.04
N GLU A 21 9.99 13.11 -0.97
CA GLU A 21 10.20 14.29 -1.81
C GLU A 21 8.98 14.63 -2.67
N GLU A 22 8.13 13.64 -2.95
CA GLU A 22 6.89 13.82 -3.71
C GLU A 22 5.73 14.36 -2.86
N ASN A 23 5.82 14.40 -1.53
CA ASN A 23 4.75 14.96 -0.72
C ASN A 23 4.71 16.48 -0.88
N PRO A 24 3.55 17.07 -1.17
CA PRO A 24 3.41 18.51 -1.28
C PRO A 24 3.74 19.16 0.06
N ARG A 25 4.58 20.21 0.01
CA ARG A 25 4.97 21.01 1.19
C ARG A 25 3.86 21.94 1.68
N ARG A 26 2.74 22.01 0.95
CA ARG A 26 1.56 22.80 1.28
C ARG A 26 0.43 21.91 1.73
N LYS A 27 -0.44 22.43 2.60
CA LYS A 27 -1.68 21.76 2.98
C LYS A 27 -2.64 21.81 1.79
N LEU A 28 -2.97 20.64 1.25
CA LEU A 28 -3.99 20.50 0.24
C LEU A 28 -5.39 20.50 0.87
N MET A 29 -6.41 20.75 0.04
CA MET A 29 -7.80 20.61 0.47
C MET A 29 -8.09 19.16 0.90
N PRO A 30 -8.92 18.96 1.93
CA PRO A 30 -9.44 17.64 2.29
C PRO A 30 -10.09 16.96 1.08
N ILE A 31 -9.93 15.64 0.99
CA ILE A 31 -10.61 14.84 -0.02
C ILE A 31 -12.04 14.63 0.48
N SER A 32 -13.02 14.99 -0.34
CA SER A 32 -14.45 14.86 -0.02
C SER A 32 -15.23 14.34 -1.23
N GLY A 33 -16.36 13.67 -0.97
CA GLY A 33 -17.29 13.18 -2.00
C GLY A 33 -17.07 11.72 -2.41
N TYR A 34 -16.03 11.06 -1.87
CA TYR A 34 -15.92 9.61 -1.97
C TYR A 34 -16.84 8.93 -0.93
N GLU A 35 -17.10 9.59 0.20
CA GLU A 35 -17.96 9.08 1.29
C GLU A 35 -19.40 8.87 0.84
N GLU A 36 -19.87 9.72 -0.07
CA GLU A 36 -21.21 9.69 -0.65
C GLU A 36 -21.37 8.57 -1.69
N LYS A 37 -20.27 7.93 -2.11
CA LYS A 37 -20.34 6.83 -3.06
C LYS A 37 -20.91 5.57 -2.39
N PRO A 38 -21.66 4.75 -3.14
CA PRO A 38 -22.06 3.45 -2.67
C PRO A 38 -20.83 2.54 -2.52
N ILE A 39 -20.92 1.57 -1.62
CA ILE A 39 -20.02 0.43 -1.61
C ILE A 39 -20.49 -0.51 -2.72
N VAL A 40 -19.62 -0.79 -3.68
CA VAL A 40 -19.91 -1.60 -4.88
C VAL A 40 -18.92 -2.76 -4.99
N PRO A 41 -19.21 -3.79 -5.80
CA PRO A 41 -18.26 -4.87 -6.09
C PRO A 41 -16.94 -4.33 -6.66
N LEU A 42 -15.83 -5.05 -6.42
CA LEU A 42 -14.50 -4.58 -6.80
C LEU A 42 -14.38 -4.27 -8.30
N GLU A 43 -15.02 -5.05 -9.17
CA GLU A 43 -14.99 -4.86 -10.63
C GLU A 43 -15.58 -3.51 -11.02
N GLU A 44 -16.69 -3.12 -10.39
CA GLU A 44 -17.31 -1.82 -10.60
C GLU A 44 -16.45 -0.70 -9.99
N ALA A 45 -15.87 -0.95 -8.82
CA ALA A 45 -15.02 0.01 -8.12
C ALA A 45 -13.76 0.39 -8.93
N VAL A 46 -13.22 -0.55 -9.71
CA VAL A 46 -12.02 -0.34 -10.52
C VAL A 46 -12.31 0.04 -11.98
N GLU A 47 -13.55 -0.04 -12.44
CA GLU A 47 -13.91 0.30 -13.83
C GLU A 47 -13.41 1.69 -14.27
N PRO A 48 -13.56 2.76 -13.45
CA PRO A 48 -13.05 4.09 -13.82
C PRO A 48 -11.53 4.19 -13.88
N LEU A 49 -10.81 3.18 -13.38
CA LEU A 49 -9.35 3.18 -13.28
C LEU A 49 -8.65 2.51 -14.45
N LYS A 50 -9.39 1.93 -15.40
CA LYS A 50 -8.83 1.15 -16.53
C LYS A 50 -7.83 1.93 -17.39
N ASP A 51 -8.01 3.24 -17.49
CA ASP A 51 -7.14 4.13 -18.27
C ASP A 51 -6.01 4.74 -17.42
N ILE A 52 -6.01 4.49 -16.10
CA ILE A 52 -5.04 5.02 -15.13
C ILE A 52 -4.04 3.93 -14.72
N VAL A 53 -4.54 2.72 -14.46
CA VAL A 53 -3.75 1.57 -14.00
C VAL A 53 -3.84 0.44 -15.01
N ARG A 54 -2.69 0.04 -15.55
CA ARG A 54 -2.64 -1.01 -16.57
C ARG A 54 -3.05 -2.36 -15.96
N LYS A 55 -3.85 -3.14 -16.70
CA LYS A 55 -4.37 -4.46 -16.29
C LYS A 55 -5.18 -4.45 -14.98
N ILE A 56 -5.79 -3.31 -14.61
CA ILE A 56 -6.50 -3.21 -13.33
C ILE A 56 -7.62 -4.25 -13.16
N LYS A 57 -8.32 -4.61 -14.25
CA LYS A 57 -9.39 -5.61 -14.22
C LYS A 57 -8.86 -7.01 -13.92
N ASP A 58 -7.80 -7.41 -14.61
CA ASP A 58 -7.14 -8.71 -14.39
C ASP A 58 -6.58 -8.79 -12.97
N ASN A 59 -5.96 -7.70 -12.51
CA ASN A 59 -5.43 -7.60 -11.15
C ASN A 59 -6.54 -7.68 -10.09
N ALA A 60 -7.68 -7.05 -10.33
CA ALA A 60 -8.85 -7.12 -9.44
C ALA A 60 -9.43 -8.55 -9.38
N ALA A 61 -9.55 -9.22 -10.53
CA ALA A 61 -10.00 -10.61 -10.59
C ALA A 61 -9.03 -11.54 -9.83
N TRP A 62 -7.72 -11.34 -10.02
CA TRP A 62 -6.71 -12.09 -9.28
C TRP A 62 -6.75 -11.83 -7.77
N ALA A 63 -6.96 -10.57 -7.37
CA ALA A 63 -7.10 -10.20 -5.96
C ALA A 63 -8.28 -10.91 -5.30
N LYS A 64 -9.43 -10.99 -5.99
CA LYS A 64 -10.59 -11.77 -5.55
C LYS A 64 -10.31 -13.26 -5.46
N TRP A 65 -9.65 -13.83 -6.47
CA TRP A 65 -9.28 -15.24 -6.46
C TRP A 65 -8.37 -15.59 -5.28
N LYS A 66 -7.53 -14.63 -4.85
CA LYS A 66 -6.65 -14.79 -3.69
C LYS A 66 -7.33 -14.67 -2.33
N CYS A 67 -8.55 -14.15 -2.25
CA CYS A 67 -9.26 -14.04 -0.98
C CYS A 67 -9.47 -15.41 -0.33
N ASP A 68 -9.36 -15.42 0.99
CA ASP A 68 -9.85 -16.54 1.79
C ASP A 68 -11.38 -16.59 1.74
N ASP A 69 -11.92 -17.80 1.94
CA ASP A 69 -13.36 -18.05 1.94
C ASP A 69 -13.74 -18.85 3.21
N PRO A 70 -14.40 -18.22 4.21
CA PRO A 70 -14.77 -16.80 4.26
C PRO A 70 -13.56 -15.89 4.59
N PRO A 71 -13.58 -14.60 4.20
CA PRO A 71 -12.57 -13.64 4.62
C PRO A 71 -12.59 -13.40 6.14
N ALA A 72 -11.41 -13.12 6.72
CA ALA A 72 -11.31 -12.74 8.14
C ALA A 72 -11.86 -11.33 8.42
N ASP A 73 -11.96 -10.98 9.70
CA ASP A 73 -12.32 -9.63 10.19
C ASP A 73 -13.69 -9.12 9.74
N ASN A 74 -14.64 -10.04 9.46
CA ASN A 74 -15.97 -9.74 8.93
C ASN A 74 -15.96 -8.95 7.61
N LEU A 75 -14.89 -9.06 6.84
CA LEU A 75 -14.79 -8.44 5.53
C LEU A 75 -15.67 -9.19 4.52
N SER A 76 -16.29 -8.45 3.60
CA SER A 76 -16.77 -9.07 2.36
C SER A 76 -15.59 -9.49 1.48
N VAL A 77 -15.83 -10.38 0.52
CA VAL A 77 -14.83 -10.78 -0.48
C VAL A 77 -14.32 -9.55 -1.24
N ASP A 78 -15.19 -8.63 -1.62
CA ASP A 78 -14.80 -7.38 -2.30
C ASP A 78 -13.92 -6.47 -1.44
N GLN A 79 -14.20 -6.38 -0.14
CA GLN A 79 -13.42 -5.58 0.80
C GLN A 79 -12.03 -6.18 1.05
N SER A 80 -11.94 -7.49 1.26
CA SER A 80 -10.66 -8.21 1.37
C SER A 80 -9.87 -8.09 0.07
N ALA A 81 -10.51 -8.30 -1.08
CA ALA A 81 -9.88 -8.18 -2.39
C ALA A 81 -9.38 -6.75 -2.66
N ALA A 82 -10.08 -5.71 -2.20
CA ALA A 82 -9.61 -4.33 -2.32
C ALA A 82 -8.30 -4.09 -1.55
N ILE A 83 -8.16 -4.66 -0.35
CA ILE A 83 -6.92 -4.61 0.45
C ILE A 83 -5.79 -5.40 -0.23
N ILE A 84 -6.09 -6.61 -0.71
CA ILE A 84 -5.14 -7.44 -1.46
C ILE A 84 -4.66 -6.66 -2.69
N LEU A 85 -5.57 -6.14 -3.50
CA LEU A 85 -5.26 -5.36 -4.69
C LEU A 85 -4.38 -4.13 -4.38
N TYR A 86 -4.68 -3.42 -3.29
CA TYR A 86 -3.85 -2.29 -2.86
C TYR A 86 -2.42 -2.75 -2.49
N THR A 87 -2.26 -3.92 -1.90
CA THR A 87 -0.96 -4.39 -1.39
C THR A 87 -0.14 -5.22 -2.37
N MET A 88 -0.73 -5.62 -3.49
CA MET A 88 -0.05 -6.38 -4.54
C MET A 88 1.11 -5.61 -5.16
N GLU A 89 2.26 -6.28 -5.22
CA GLU A 89 3.41 -5.82 -5.97
C GLU A 89 3.42 -6.48 -7.34
N MET A 90 3.61 -5.65 -8.37
CA MET A 90 3.75 -6.08 -9.76
C MET A 90 5.16 -5.77 -10.24
N ASP A 91 5.59 -6.46 -11.29
CA ASP A 91 6.90 -6.21 -11.91
C ASP A 91 7.02 -4.78 -12.47
N ASN A 92 5.88 -4.18 -12.83
CA ASN A 92 5.81 -2.83 -13.36
C ASN A 92 5.01 -1.91 -12.43
N GLU A 93 5.63 -0.82 -11.98
CA GLU A 93 5.02 0.17 -11.09
C GLU A 93 3.71 0.79 -11.65
N LYS A 94 3.55 0.83 -12.98
CA LYS A 94 2.31 1.30 -13.65
C LYS A 94 1.14 0.31 -13.53
N GLU A 95 1.39 -0.92 -13.09
CA GLU A 95 0.35 -1.91 -12.76
C GLU A 95 0.03 -1.92 -11.25
N CYS A 96 0.90 -1.32 -10.41
CA CYS A 96 0.74 -1.29 -8.96
C CYS A 96 -0.31 -0.25 -8.54
N VAL A 97 -1.40 -0.71 -7.94
CA VAL A 97 -2.49 0.16 -7.47
C VAL A 97 -2.02 1.11 -6.38
N TYR A 98 -1.22 0.65 -5.40
CA TYR A 98 -0.70 1.55 -4.37
C TYR A 98 0.15 2.69 -4.94
N HIS A 99 0.91 2.41 -6.01
CA HIS A 99 1.80 3.40 -6.59
C HIS A 99 0.98 4.51 -7.27
N ALA A 100 0.06 4.11 -8.15
CA ALA A 100 -0.82 5.04 -8.85
C ALA A 100 -1.74 5.82 -7.90
N LEU A 101 -2.34 5.15 -6.91
CA LEU A 101 -3.23 5.79 -5.94
C LEU A 101 -2.46 6.79 -5.06
N ASN A 102 -1.32 6.40 -4.49
CA ASN A 102 -0.55 7.31 -3.63
C ASN A 102 0.02 8.50 -4.39
N SER A 103 0.41 8.32 -5.64
CA SER A 103 0.80 9.43 -6.53
C SER A 103 -0.38 10.40 -6.74
N THR A 104 -1.57 9.86 -7.02
CA THR A 104 -2.80 10.68 -7.19
C THR A 104 -3.17 11.42 -5.90
N LEU A 105 -3.02 10.78 -4.74
CA LEU A 105 -3.27 11.39 -3.42
C LEU A 105 -2.35 12.58 -3.13
N ARG A 106 -1.09 12.51 -3.58
CA ARG A 106 -0.10 13.60 -3.47
C ARG A 106 -0.34 14.73 -4.47
N ASN A 107 -1.10 14.51 -5.53
CA ASN A 107 -1.36 15.51 -6.57
C ASN A 107 -2.24 16.66 -6.05
N GLU A 108 -1.82 17.91 -6.33
CA GLU A 108 -2.56 19.11 -5.93
C GLU A 108 -3.91 19.24 -6.66
N ASP A 109 -4.01 18.77 -7.91
CA ASP A 109 -5.27 18.73 -8.64
C ASP A 109 -6.16 17.59 -8.15
N ARG A 110 -7.06 17.93 -7.22
CA ARG A 110 -8.05 17.00 -6.64
C ARG A 110 -9.04 16.43 -7.65
N LYS A 111 -9.16 16.98 -8.86
CA LYS A 111 -10.02 16.39 -9.90
C LYS A 111 -9.49 15.04 -10.37
N THR A 112 -8.17 14.84 -10.34
CA THR A 112 -7.52 13.57 -10.70
C THR A 112 -7.92 12.40 -9.80
N LEU A 113 -8.43 12.70 -8.60
CA LEU A 113 -8.89 11.73 -7.63
C LEU A 113 -10.30 11.21 -7.89
N LYS A 114 -11.12 11.91 -8.69
CA LYS A 114 -12.52 11.53 -8.91
C LYS A 114 -12.72 10.10 -9.43
N PRO A 115 -11.90 9.58 -10.37
CA PRO A 115 -11.99 8.19 -10.81
C PRO A 115 -11.78 7.17 -9.68
N TRP A 116 -11.03 7.55 -8.64
CA TRP A 116 -10.72 6.68 -7.50
C TRP A 116 -11.81 6.60 -6.45
N PHE A 117 -12.89 7.38 -6.54
CA PHE A 117 -13.84 7.51 -5.43
C PHE A 117 -14.56 6.20 -5.08
N LEU A 118 -14.96 5.39 -6.08
CA LEU A 118 -15.59 4.09 -5.81
C LEU A 118 -14.59 3.13 -5.14
N TYR A 119 -13.36 3.06 -5.65
CA TYR A 119 -12.30 2.25 -5.06
C TYR A 119 -11.91 2.71 -3.65
N LEU A 120 -11.77 4.01 -3.42
CA LEU A 120 -11.49 4.60 -2.11
C LEU A 120 -12.61 4.30 -1.11
N ARG A 121 -13.86 4.41 -1.54
CA ARG A 121 -15.03 4.07 -0.70
C ARG A 121 -14.97 2.62 -0.25
N LEU A 122 -14.69 1.70 -1.17
CA LEU A 122 -14.57 0.26 -0.89
C LEU A 122 -13.38 -0.02 0.03
N LEU A 123 -12.18 0.46 -0.31
CA LEU A 123 -10.96 0.26 0.46
C LEU A 123 -11.05 0.82 1.88
N LEU A 124 -11.53 2.07 2.04
CA LEU A 124 -11.65 2.69 3.36
C LEU A 124 -12.74 2.01 4.20
N SER A 125 -13.80 1.49 3.58
CA SER A 125 -14.79 0.67 4.30
C SER A 125 -14.19 -0.64 4.81
N ALA A 126 -13.32 -1.27 4.04
CA ALA A 126 -12.61 -2.50 4.42
C ALA A 126 -11.65 -2.22 5.58
N LEU A 127 -10.86 -1.16 5.46
CA LEU A 127 -9.91 -0.73 6.49
C LEU A 127 -10.62 -0.41 7.82
N ALA A 128 -11.80 0.21 7.79
CA ALA A 128 -12.56 0.53 9.00
C ALA A 128 -13.02 -0.71 9.81
N LEU A 129 -13.05 -1.90 9.20
CA LEU A 129 -13.42 -3.15 9.87
C LEU A 129 -12.23 -3.87 10.52
N LEU A 130 -10.99 -3.50 10.15
CA LEU A 130 -9.80 -4.16 10.65
C LEU A 130 -9.52 -3.80 12.12
N PRO A 131 -8.94 -4.72 12.90
CA PRO A 131 -8.54 -4.43 14.26
C PRO A 131 -7.45 -3.35 14.29
N THR A 132 -7.64 -2.38 15.19
CA THR A 132 -6.59 -1.41 15.51
C THR A 132 -5.62 -2.04 16.49
N LEU A 133 -4.34 -2.06 16.14
CA LEU A 133 -3.29 -2.63 16.99
C LEU A 133 -2.29 -1.53 17.40
N PRO A 134 -2.11 -1.26 18.71
CA PRO A 134 -1.12 -0.31 19.19
C PRO A 134 0.27 -0.95 19.15
N VAL A 135 0.88 -1.01 17.97
CA VAL A 135 2.20 -1.59 17.75
C VAL A 135 3.19 -0.57 17.22
N HIS A 136 4.47 -0.78 17.54
CA HIS A 136 5.55 -0.04 16.89
C HIS A 136 5.73 -0.54 15.47
N VAL A 137 5.76 0.38 14.52
CA VAL A 137 5.95 0.06 13.12
C VAL A 137 7.06 0.91 12.51
N PHE A 138 7.68 0.34 11.50
CA PHE A 138 8.78 0.93 10.74
C PHE A 138 8.33 1.13 9.31
N ARG A 139 8.77 2.24 8.73
CA ARG A 139 8.54 2.56 7.33
C ARG A 139 9.87 2.80 6.65
N GLY A 140 10.12 2.07 5.57
CA GLY A 140 11.24 2.33 4.69
C GLY A 140 11.00 3.62 3.91
N ILE A 141 12.00 4.47 3.83
CA ILE A 141 11.94 5.71 3.08
C ILE A 141 13.14 5.79 2.15
N ARG A 142 12.90 6.19 0.89
CA ARG A 142 13.96 6.50 -0.09
C ARG A 142 14.28 7.99 -0.02
N GLY A 143 15.57 8.32 -0.06
CA GLY A 143 16.07 9.70 -0.12
C GLY A 143 16.77 10.18 1.14
N ASN A 144 17.42 11.34 1.04
CA ASN A 144 18.08 11.97 2.18
C ASN A 144 17.05 12.73 3.03
N PHE A 145 16.83 12.24 4.24
CA PHE A 145 15.87 12.78 5.20
C PHE A 145 16.46 13.93 6.04
N GLN A 146 17.76 14.15 5.97
CA GLN A 146 18.45 15.11 6.84
C GLN A 146 18.01 16.53 6.51
N GLY A 147 17.21 17.13 7.41
CA GLY A 147 16.64 18.47 7.25
C GLY A 147 15.26 18.52 6.58
N ALA A 148 14.70 17.39 6.15
CA ALA A 148 13.34 17.32 5.58
C ALA A 148 12.25 17.52 6.63
N TYR A 149 12.55 17.20 7.89
CA TYR A 149 11.64 17.35 9.02
C TYR A 149 12.29 18.09 10.17
N LYS A 150 11.55 19.03 10.75
CA LYS A 150 11.93 19.70 11.99
C LYS A 150 11.21 19.05 13.16
N ALA A 151 11.94 18.85 14.26
CA ALA A 151 11.33 18.35 15.48
C ALA A 151 10.16 19.26 15.91
N GLY A 152 9.02 18.66 16.25
CA GLY A 152 7.80 19.39 16.62
C GLY A 152 6.88 19.81 15.46
N GLU A 153 7.29 19.59 14.21
CA GLU A 153 6.46 19.91 13.04
C GLU A 153 5.35 18.87 12.83
N LYS A 154 4.14 19.34 12.47
CA LYS A 154 3.03 18.47 12.06
C LYS A 154 3.10 18.23 10.56
N ILE A 155 3.31 16.98 10.17
CA ILE A 155 3.40 16.56 8.77
C ILE A 155 2.11 15.84 8.37
N ILE A 156 1.59 16.17 7.18
CA ILE A 156 0.46 15.45 6.57
C ILE A 156 1.01 14.53 5.49
N TRP A 157 0.78 13.23 5.66
CA TRP A 157 1.07 12.22 4.65
C TRP A 157 -0.18 12.03 3.80
N TRP A 158 -0.14 12.50 2.55
CA TRP A 158 -1.32 12.45 1.69
C TRP A 158 -1.62 11.04 1.18
N GLY A 159 -0.58 10.22 0.97
CA GLY A 159 -0.71 8.82 0.61
C GLY A 159 -0.93 7.90 1.81
N PHE A 160 -1.52 6.73 1.55
CA PHE A 160 -1.56 5.64 2.52
C PHE A 160 -0.15 5.21 2.91
N SER A 161 0.02 4.90 4.18
CA SER A 161 1.31 4.55 4.76
C SER A 161 1.40 3.05 4.99
N SER A 162 2.21 2.36 4.19
CA SER A 162 2.56 0.96 4.43
C SER A 162 3.68 0.88 5.46
N CYS A 163 3.48 0.10 6.51
CA CYS A 163 4.47 -0.09 7.57
C CYS A 163 4.69 -1.59 7.85
N THR A 164 5.83 -1.91 8.46
CA THR A 164 6.18 -3.27 8.91
C THR A 164 6.50 -3.25 10.40
N THR A 165 6.19 -4.32 11.12
CA THR A 165 6.65 -4.49 12.51
C THR A 165 8.09 -5.00 12.58
N ASP A 166 8.67 -5.34 11.44
CA ASP A 166 9.99 -5.94 11.38
C ASP A 166 11.04 -4.82 11.26
N ASN A 167 11.88 -4.67 12.28
CA ASN A 167 12.91 -3.63 12.35
C ASN A 167 14.12 -3.91 11.45
N ALA A 168 13.99 -4.80 10.47
CA ALA A 168 15.08 -5.08 9.54
C ALA A 168 15.40 -3.77 8.80
N ALA A 169 16.53 -3.14 9.16
CA ALA A 169 17.06 -2.01 8.43
C ALA A 169 17.16 -2.41 6.95
N PRO A 170 16.70 -1.57 6.01
CA PRO A 170 16.75 -1.93 4.60
C PRO A 170 18.20 -2.27 4.24
N SER A 171 18.44 -3.53 3.85
CA SER A 171 19.77 -3.98 3.48
C SER A 171 20.24 -3.16 2.28
N THR A 172 21.39 -2.52 2.44
CA THR A 172 22.12 -1.84 1.38
C THR A 172 22.46 -2.87 0.29
N GLY A 173 21.67 -2.89 -0.78
CA GLY A 173 22.05 -3.57 -2.01
C GLY A 173 23.28 -2.88 -2.58
N ALA A 174 24.46 -3.49 -2.40
CA ALA A 174 25.69 -3.05 -3.04
C ALA A 174 25.60 -3.26 -4.55
N SER A 175 25.08 -2.26 -5.27
CA SER A 175 25.41 -2.00 -6.67
C SER A 175 25.28 -0.48 -6.89
N GLY A 176 26.34 0.10 -7.42
CA GLY A 176 26.68 1.51 -7.21
C GLY A 176 25.68 2.51 -7.76
N THR A 177 25.11 3.31 -6.86
CA THR A 177 25.03 4.79 -6.89
C THR A 177 24.27 5.27 -5.65
N GLY A 178 25.02 5.60 -4.59
CA GLY A 178 24.80 6.80 -3.75
C GLY A 178 23.49 7.09 -3.00
N SER A 179 22.46 6.24 -2.92
CA SER A 179 21.29 6.56 -2.07
C SER A 179 21.27 5.75 -0.76
N THR A 180 21.58 6.39 0.36
CA THR A 180 21.38 5.86 1.71
C THR A 180 19.88 5.73 1.99
N GLY A 181 19.39 4.49 2.13
CA GLY A 181 18.03 4.23 2.60
C GLY A 181 17.93 4.46 4.10
N ALA A 182 16.91 5.19 4.55
CA ALA A 182 16.69 5.46 5.96
C ALA A 182 15.40 4.78 6.44
N ALA A 183 15.43 4.22 7.65
CA ALA A 183 14.23 3.72 8.31
C ALA A 183 13.69 4.80 9.24
N SER A 184 12.42 5.20 9.07
CA SER A 184 11.72 6.00 10.08
C SER A 184 10.92 5.09 10.99
N SER A 185 11.14 5.20 12.29
CA SER A 185 10.25 4.61 13.29
C SER A 185 9.04 5.53 13.45
N VAL A 186 7.84 4.94 13.37
CA VAL A 186 6.59 5.67 13.63
C VAL A 186 5.88 4.91 14.74
N THR A 187 5.74 5.53 15.90
CA THR A 187 4.83 5.05 16.93
C THR A 187 3.44 5.54 16.59
N THR A 188 2.59 4.64 16.11
CA THR A 188 1.20 4.97 15.80
C THR A 188 0.35 4.82 17.05
N SER A 189 -0.15 5.93 17.59
CA SER A 189 -1.04 5.92 18.76
C SER A 189 -2.52 5.80 18.39
N LEU A 190 -2.90 5.90 17.10
CA LEU A 190 -4.26 5.70 16.61
C LEU A 190 -4.25 5.38 15.09
N GLY A 191 -5.04 4.41 14.64
CA GLY A 191 -5.31 4.17 13.21
C GLY A 191 -4.37 3.21 12.45
N SER A 192 -3.46 2.51 13.13
CA SER A 192 -2.72 1.40 12.52
C SER A 192 -3.58 0.16 12.43
N LEU A 193 -3.88 -0.25 11.21
CA LEU A 193 -4.72 -1.42 10.90
C LEU A 193 -3.83 -2.57 10.45
N GLY A 194 -3.95 -3.71 11.13
CA GLY A 194 -3.22 -4.91 10.79
C GLY A 194 -3.82 -5.58 9.55
N ILE A 195 -3.06 -5.67 8.45
CA ILE A 195 -3.48 -6.40 7.24
C ILE A 195 -2.71 -7.73 7.06
N LYS A 196 -1.99 -8.19 8.09
CA LYS A 196 -1.09 -9.35 7.98
C LYS A 196 -1.82 -10.61 7.53
N ASP A 197 -3.04 -10.81 8.00
CA ASP A 197 -3.84 -12.00 7.68
C ASP A 197 -4.44 -11.93 6.28
N GLN A 198 -4.73 -10.72 5.79
CA GLN A 198 -5.15 -10.48 4.39
C GLN A 198 -3.99 -10.59 3.38
N SER A 199 -2.73 -10.46 3.84
CA SER A 199 -1.53 -10.51 2.99
C SER A 199 -0.98 -11.93 2.76
N LYS A 200 -1.45 -12.91 3.52
CA LYS A 200 -1.00 -14.32 3.46
C LYS A 200 -1.99 -15.17 2.70
N GLY A 201 -2.13 -14.96 1.39
CA GLY A 201 -2.97 -15.83 0.54
C GLY A 201 -2.51 -17.29 0.54
N LYS A 202 -3.44 -18.21 0.24
CA LYS A 202 -3.25 -19.67 0.16
C LYS A 202 -1.87 -20.05 -0.38
N ARG A 203 -1.07 -20.72 0.46
CA ARG A 203 0.13 -21.43 0.02
C ARG A 203 -0.32 -22.58 -0.89
N SER A 204 0.04 -22.54 -2.16
CA SER A 204 -0.03 -23.73 -3.01
C SER A 204 0.87 -24.78 -2.36
N THR A 205 0.27 -25.89 -1.96
CA THR A 205 0.96 -27.16 -1.79
C THR A 205 1.54 -27.62 -3.11
#